data_AF-A0A967W3T5-F1
#
_entry.id   AF-A0A967W3T5-F1
#
_cell.length_a   1.000
_cell.length_b   1.000
_cell.length_c   1.000
_cell.angle_alpha   90.00
_cell.angle_beta   90.00
_cell.angle_gamma   90.00
#
_symmetry.space_group_name_H-M   'P 1'
#
loop_
_entity.id
_entity.type
_entity.pdbx_description
1 polymer ?
#
loop_
_entity_poly.entity_id
_entity_poly.type
_entity_poly.pdbx_seq_one_letter_code
_entity_poly.pdbx_strand_id
1 'polypeptide(L)'
;RYTRDPHNVELVYNPVQLLRLIKRYGGWGEDCDSQQLLALVLMMSLGRRCRITIAGFRKDNPEFFSHVFAEVLVPGIPGSLPSRWIILDPALRQKVHPMARAITSVRYFYP
;
A
#
# COMPACT_ATOMS: atom_id res chain seq x y z
N ARG A 1 -5.78 13.04 9.11
CA ARG A 1 -6.32 12.18 10.19
C ARG A 1 -6.71 10.87 9.53
N TYR A 2 -6.28 9.72 10.05
CA TYR A 2 -6.64 8.40 9.50
C TYR A 2 -8.04 8.02 9.98
N THR A 3 -8.94 7.69 9.06
CA THR A 3 -10.30 7.22 9.36
C THR A 3 -10.36 5.76 8.94
N ARG A 4 -10.80 4.85 9.80
CA ARG A 4 -11.03 3.45 9.40
C ARG A 4 -12.41 3.34 8.79
N ASP A 5 -12.54 2.45 7.82
CA ASP A 5 -13.84 2.07 7.33
C ASP A 5 -14.67 1.32 8.39
N PRO A 6 -16.01 1.33 8.25
CA PRO A 6 -16.89 0.51 9.06
C PRO A 6 -16.50 -0.97 8.98
N HIS A 7 -16.67 -1.69 10.08
CA HIS A 7 -16.30 -3.11 10.17
C HIS A 7 -16.96 -3.94 9.04
N ASN A 8 -16.14 -4.71 8.30
CA ASN A 8 -16.51 -5.54 7.13
C ASN A 8 -16.91 -4.78 5.85
N VAL A 9 -16.66 -3.47 5.76
CA VAL A 9 -16.84 -2.69 4.53
C VAL A 9 -15.50 -2.04 4.22
N GLU A 10 -15.04 -2.17 2.98
CA GLU A 10 -13.85 -1.47 2.48
C GLU A 10 -14.32 -0.52 1.38
N LEU A 11 -14.07 0.78 1.59
CA LEU A 11 -14.43 1.86 0.68
C LEU A 11 -13.17 2.39 0.00
N VAL A 12 -12.93 1.90 -1.21
CA VAL A 12 -11.80 2.35 -2.01
C VAL A 12 -12.21 3.54 -2.89
N TYR A 13 -11.61 4.70 -2.64
CA TYR A 13 -11.86 5.89 -3.45
C TYR A 13 -11.07 5.88 -4.75
N ASN A 14 -11.68 6.41 -5.82
CA ASN A 14 -10.96 6.75 -7.04
C ASN A 14 -9.84 7.77 -6.71
N PRO A 15 -8.60 7.57 -7.18
CA PRO A 15 -7.48 8.51 -7.00
C PRO A 15 -7.80 9.96 -7.37
N VAL A 16 -8.55 10.19 -8.44
CA VAL A 16 -8.97 11.54 -8.88
C VAL A 16 -9.90 12.19 -7.86
N GLN A 17 -10.83 11.41 -7.30
CA GLN A 17 -11.73 11.89 -6.27
C GLN A 17 -10.96 12.24 -4.99
N LEU A 18 -10.01 11.40 -4.61
CA LEU A 18 -9.14 11.63 -3.46
C LEU A 18 -8.33 12.93 -3.60
N LEU A 19 -7.74 13.19 -4.78
CA LEU A 19 -7.05 14.45 -5.06
C LEU A 19 -7.98 15.67 -4.95
N ARG A 20 -9.23 15.55 -5.43
CA ARG A 20 -10.23 16.61 -5.27
C ARG A 20 -10.57 16.87 -3.81
N LEU A 21 -10.69 15.82 -2.99
CA LEU A 21 -10.95 15.92 -1.55
C LEU A 21 -9.78 16.61 -0.84
N ILE A 22 -8.54 16.19 -1.13
CA ILE A 22 -7.33 16.81 -0.56
C ILE A 22 -7.27 18.30 -0.92
N LYS A 23 -7.51 18.65 -2.19
CA LYS A 23 -7.54 20.04 -2.65
C LYS A 23 -8.64 20.85 -1.96
N ARG A 24 -9.82 20.26 -1.76
CA ARG A 24 -10.99 20.94 -1.18
C ARG A 24 -10.85 21.18 0.32
N TYR A 25 -10.33 20.20 1.06
CA TYR A 25 -10.30 20.22 2.53
C TYR A 25 -8.91 20.53 3.11
N GLY A 26 -7.89 20.73 2.26
CA GLY A 26 -6.54 21.11 2.69
C GLY A 26 -5.80 20.02 3.46
N GLY A 27 -6.27 18.78 3.40
CA GLY A 27 -5.73 17.70 4.22
C GLY A 27 -6.24 16.32 3.84
N TRP A 28 -5.66 15.32 4.48
CA TRP A 28 -5.93 13.90 4.25
C TRP A 28 -6.83 13.33 5.35
N GLY A 29 -7.93 12.67 4.97
CA GLY A 29 -8.91 12.06 5.88
C GLY A 29 -9.11 10.55 5.75
N GLU A 30 -8.62 9.94 4.67
CA GLU A 30 -8.92 8.54 4.32
C GLU A 30 -7.97 7.52 4.96
N ASP A 31 -8.36 6.25 4.86
CA ASP A 31 -7.72 5.06 5.40
C ASP A 31 -6.46 4.60 4.62
N CYS A 32 -5.95 3.40 4.90
CA CYS A 32 -4.75 2.89 4.27
C CYS A 32 -4.98 2.62 2.78
N ASP A 33 -6.08 1.98 2.41
CA ASP A 33 -6.32 1.45 1.07
C ASP A 33 -6.33 2.57 0.04
N SER A 34 -7.02 3.67 0.35
CA SER A 34 -7.05 4.86 -0.51
C SER A 34 -5.69 5.56 -0.63
N GLN A 35 -4.88 5.55 0.44
CA GLN A 35 -3.50 6.05 0.45
C GLN A 35 -2.59 5.23 -0.46
N GLN A 36 -2.65 3.90 -0.33
CA GLN A 36 -1.85 3.00 -1.16
C GLN A 36 -2.21 3.13 -2.62
N LEU A 37 -3.51 3.21 -2.93
CA LEU A 37 -3.98 3.32 -4.30
C LEU A 37 -3.50 4.62 -4.97
N LEU A 38 -3.56 5.76 -4.27
CA LEU A 38 -3.03 7.02 -4.81
C LEU A 38 -1.52 6.95 -5.05
N ALA A 39 -0.77 6.43 -4.08
CA ALA A 39 0.69 6.29 -4.20
C ALA A 39 1.06 5.37 -5.36
N LEU A 40 0.37 4.25 -5.51
CA LEU A 40 0.56 3.30 -6.59
C LEU A 40 0.27 3.93 -7.96
N VAL A 41 -0.86 4.62 -8.11
CA VAL A 41 -1.23 5.28 -9.37
C VAL A 41 -0.24 6.39 -9.73
N LEU A 42 0.24 7.14 -8.75
CA LEU A 42 1.30 8.12 -8.98
C LEU A 42 2.56 7.45 -9.51
N MET A 43 3.02 6.36 -8.91
CA MET A 43 4.22 5.66 -9.35
C MET A 43 4.06 5.00 -10.73
N MET A 44 2.89 4.43 -11.01
CA MET A 44 2.55 3.92 -12.35
C MET A 44 2.58 5.04 -13.40
N SER A 45 2.09 6.24 -13.06
CA SER A 45 2.14 7.40 -13.96
C SER A 45 3.57 7.85 -14.30
N LEU A 46 4.54 7.52 -13.43
CA LEU A 46 5.97 7.73 -13.65
C LEU A 46 6.63 6.56 -14.41
N GLY A 47 5.84 5.64 -14.97
CA GLY A 47 6.32 4.47 -15.71
C GLY A 47 6.96 3.39 -14.82
N ARG A 48 6.70 3.40 -13.50
CA ARG A 48 7.26 2.41 -12.58
C ARG A 48 6.41 1.15 -12.57
N ARG A 49 7.06 -0.01 -12.45
CA ARG A 49 6.37 -1.28 -12.18
C ARG A 49 5.94 -1.30 -10.72
N CYS A 50 4.64 -1.44 -10.51
CA CYS A 50 4.03 -1.46 -9.19
C CYS A 50 3.25 -2.76 -8.97
N ARG A 51 2.98 -3.06 -7.70
CA ARG A 51 2.06 -4.11 -7.29
C ARG A 51 1.35 -3.72 -5.99
N ILE A 52 0.17 -4.26 -5.79
CA ILE A 52 -0.53 -4.23 -4.51
C ILE A 52 -0.18 -5.51 -3.76
N THR A 53 0.10 -5.38 -2.47
CA THR A 53 0.42 -6.50 -1.59
C THR A 53 -0.57 -6.53 -0.44
N ILE A 54 -1.28 -7.65 -0.34
CA ILE A 54 -2.25 -7.91 0.72
C ILE A 54 -1.57 -8.86 1.71
N ALA A 55 -1.50 -8.47 2.98
CA ALA A 55 -0.78 -9.17 4.02
C ALA A 55 -1.71 -9.72 5.11
N GLY A 56 -1.45 -10.97 5.50
CA GLY A 56 -1.97 -11.62 6.69
C GLY A 56 -0.88 -11.78 7.76
N PHE A 57 -1.29 -11.68 9.02
CA PHE A 57 -0.40 -11.78 10.20
C PHE A 57 -0.74 -12.96 11.11
N ARG A 58 -1.85 -13.65 10.83
CA ARG A 58 -2.38 -14.74 11.64
C ARG A 58 -1.79 -16.06 11.17
N LYS A 59 -0.98 -16.69 12.02
CA LYS A 59 -0.44 -18.04 11.75
C LYS A 59 -1.53 -19.12 11.77
N ASP A 60 -2.54 -18.92 12.61
CA ASP A 60 -3.67 -19.82 12.80
C ASP A 60 -4.74 -19.71 11.69
N ASN A 61 -4.73 -18.61 10.94
CA ASN A 61 -5.62 -18.42 9.81
C ASN A 61 -4.89 -17.67 8.66
N PRO A 62 -4.16 -18.39 7.79
CA PRO A 62 -3.42 -17.80 6.68
C PRO A 62 -4.27 -17.08 5.64
N GLU A 63 -5.58 -17.37 5.60
CA GLU A 63 -6.54 -16.72 4.70
C GLU A 63 -7.10 -15.40 5.27
N PHE A 64 -6.78 -15.08 6.53
CA PHE A 64 -7.17 -13.81 7.14
C PHE A 64 -6.16 -12.70 6.78
N PHE A 65 -6.54 -11.92 5.76
CA PHE A 65 -5.83 -10.72 5.35
C PHE A 65 -6.37 -9.49 6.09
N SER A 66 -5.48 -8.58 6.49
CA SER A 66 -5.88 -7.43 7.33
C SER A 66 -5.08 -6.15 7.09
N HIS A 67 -4.19 -6.15 6.09
CA HIS A 67 -3.43 -4.96 5.71
C HIS A 67 -3.11 -4.99 4.23
N VAL A 68 -3.14 -3.84 3.58
CA VAL A 68 -2.74 -3.66 2.19
C VAL A 68 -1.68 -2.57 2.09
N PHE A 69 -0.71 -2.79 1.20
CA PHE A 69 0.30 -1.78 0.87
C PHE A 69 0.69 -1.84 -0.59
N ALA A 70 1.11 -0.70 -1.13
CA ALA A 70 1.70 -0.61 -2.45
C ALA A 70 3.20 -0.97 -2.39
N GLU A 71 3.70 -1.62 -3.43
CA GLU A 71 5.13 -1.81 -3.66
C GLU A 71 5.53 -1.32 -5.05
N VAL A 72 6.74 -0.77 -5.14
CA VAL A 72 7.35 -0.34 -6.40
C VAL A 72 8.65 -1.09 -6.65
N LEU A 73 8.85 -1.54 -7.88
CA LEU A 73 10.12 -2.12 -8.30
C LEU A 73 11.11 -0.99 -8.55
N VAL A 74 12.12 -0.91 -7.69
CA VAL A 74 13.28 -0.06 -7.91
C VAL A 74 14.30 -0.86 -8.73
N PRO A 75 14.67 -0.38 -9.94
CA PRO A 75 15.65 -1.04 -10.76
C PRO A 75 17.01 -1.04 -10.05
N GLY A 76 17.70 -2.17 -10.13
CA GLY A 76 19.05 -2.33 -9.64
C GLY A 76 20.09 -1.64 -10.53
N ILE A 77 21.34 -1.68 -10.09
CA ILE A 77 22.50 -1.29 -10.91
C ILE A 77 23.07 -2.57 -11.52
N PRO A 78 23.11 -2.71 -12.87
CA PRO A 78 23.67 -3.88 -13.52
C PRO A 78 25.09 -4.21 -13.01
N GLY A 79 25.32 -5.45 -12.60
CA GLY A 79 26.61 -5.91 -12.06
C GLY A 79 26.92 -5.49 -10.62
N SER A 80 26.04 -4.76 -9.94
CA SER A 80 26.27 -4.31 -8.55
C SER A 80 25.10 -4.62 -7.62
N LEU A 81 23.88 -4.17 -7.95
CA LEU A 81 22.72 -4.32 -7.09
C LEU A 81 21.55 -4.89 -7.88
N PRO A 82 20.86 -5.94 -7.38
CA PRO A 82 19.66 -6.44 -8.03
C PRO A 82 18.49 -5.46 -7.86
N SER A 83 17.54 -5.51 -8.78
CA SER A 83 16.26 -4.82 -8.63
C SER A 83 15.51 -5.35 -7.40
N ARG A 84 14.80 -4.47 -6.70
CA ARG A 84 14.08 -4.83 -5.47
C ARG A 84 12.73 -4.13 -5.38
N TRP A 85 11.78 -4.81 -4.76
CA TRP A 85 10.51 -4.20 -4.38
C TRP A 85 10.69 -3.37 -3.11
N ILE A 86 10.15 -2.16 -3.11
CA ILE A 86 10.14 -1.26 -1.96
C ILE A 86 8.69 -0.95 -1.60
N ILE A 87 8.37 -1.06 -0.31
CA ILE A 87 7.05 -0.76 0.24
C ILE A 87 6.83 0.77 0.27
N LEU A 88 5.67 1.20 -0.21
CA LEU A 88 5.23 2.60 -0.26
C LEU A 88 4.04 2.81 0.66
N ASP A 89 4.24 2.69 1.97
CA ASP A 89 3.14 2.74 2.91
C ASP A 89 3.34 3.83 3.98
N PRO A 90 2.60 4.95 3.86
CA PRO A 90 2.65 6.05 4.83
C PRO A 90 2.16 5.65 6.24
N ALA A 91 1.34 4.60 6.37
CA ALA A 91 0.93 4.06 7.66
C ALA A 91 2.08 3.34 8.39
N LEU A 92 3.17 2.99 7.69
CA LEU A 92 4.31 2.24 8.26
C LEU A 92 5.38 3.10 8.92
N ARG A 93 5.22 4.42 8.99
CA ARG A 93 6.27 5.35 9.46
C ARG A 93 6.84 5.05 10.86
N GLN A 94 6.22 4.17 11.66
CA GLN A 94 6.70 3.75 12.97
C GLN A 94 6.93 2.22 13.15
N LYS A 95 6.55 1.34 12.21
CA LYS A 95 6.54 -0.14 12.44
C LYS A 95 6.94 -1.02 11.24
N VAL A 96 7.61 -0.48 10.21
CA VAL A 96 7.99 -1.22 8.98
C VAL A 96 8.66 -2.58 9.27
N HIS A 97 9.69 -2.58 10.14
CA HIS A 97 10.53 -3.76 10.35
C HIS A 97 9.87 -4.88 11.15
N PRO A 98 9.18 -4.60 12.26
CA PRO A 98 8.42 -5.61 12.99
C PRO A 98 7.26 -6.18 12.17
N MET A 99 6.55 -5.34 11.41
CA MET A 99 5.39 -5.78 10.64
C MET A 99 5.79 -6.68 9.47
N ALA A 100 6.78 -6.28 8.67
CA ALA A 100 7.26 -7.10 7.55
C ALA A 100 7.76 -8.48 8.01
N ARG A 101 8.33 -8.58 9.21
CA ARG A 101 8.74 -9.86 9.83
C ARG A 101 7.56 -10.67 10.40
N ALA A 102 6.44 -10.03 10.68
CA ALA A 102 5.24 -10.65 11.22
C ALA A 102 4.29 -11.15 10.11
N ILE A 103 4.54 -10.81 8.85
CA ILE A 103 3.75 -11.30 7.72
C ILE A 103 3.87 -12.82 7.65
N THR A 104 2.72 -13.50 7.68
CA THR A 104 2.61 -14.96 7.60
C THR A 104 2.10 -15.43 6.25
N SER A 105 1.28 -14.61 5.58
CA SER A 105 0.73 -14.87 4.26
C SER A 105 0.67 -13.59 3.42
N VAL A 106 0.87 -13.74 2.11
CA VAL A 106 0.85 -12.63 1.16
C VAL A 106 0.11 -13.03 -0.10
N ARG A 107 -0.67 -12.10 -0.64
CA ARG A 107 -1.14 -12.12 -2.02
C ARG A 107 -0.65 -10.87 -2.75
N TYR A 108 -0.24 -11.06 -4.00
CA TYR A 108 0.19 -9.98 -4.88
C TYR A 108 -0.84 -9.75 -5.96
N PHE A 109 -1.10 -8.48 -6.28
CA PHE A 109 -1.90 -8.08 -7.42
C PHE A 109 -1.10 -7.11 -8.28
N TYR A 110 -1.01 -7.42 -9.58
CA TYR A 110 -0.27 -6.63 -10.56
C TYR A 110 -1.28 -5.89 -11.44
N PRO A 111 -1.42 -4.56 -11.29
CA PRO A 111 -2.31 -3.74 -12.09
C PRO A 111 -1.79 -3.49 -13.50
#